data_AF-A0AAE0MBR7-F1
#
_entry.id   AF-A0AAE0MBR7-F1
#
_cell.length_a   1.000
_cell.length_b   1.000
_cell.length_c   1.000
_cell.angle_alpha   90.00
_cell.angle_beta   90.00
_cell.angle_gamma   90.00
#
_symmetry.space_group_name_H-M   'P 1'
#
loop_
_entity.id
_entity.type
_entity.pdbx_description
1 polymer ?
#
loop_
_entity_poly.entity_id
_entity_poly.type
_entity_poly.pdbx_seq_one_letter_code
_entity_poly.pdbx_strand_id
1 'polypeptide(L)'
;MAAGASAVTAQTQNATLRYMPFGDSITEIVCWRSKLWNKLQTTEWASVDFVGSGKTENNCRDTKYDRDNEGHSGFLAIDIANKKQLVGWLQKNPADVITMHLGTNDIVQQNKATTDIIAAFTTLIKQMRDHNPKIKIVVAQIIPLGLGNYNSKVQQLNAAITPWAVQQNSTDSPIWVVDQYTGFSGSSDNRDGVHPNDGGDTKMMNVWYPAIVKAFAAAKAEKTKTAITFTA
;
A
#
# COMPACT_ATOMS: atom_id res chain seq x y z
N MET A 1 -30.89 9.54 -34.15
CA MET A 1 -30.43 8.53 -33.17
C MET A 1 -28.90 8.54 -33.16
N ALA A 2 -28.26 9.28 -32.25
CA ALA A 2 -26.80 9.34 -32.15
C ALA A 2 -26.29 9.71 -30.74
N ALA A 3 -27.09 9.50 -29.69
CA ALA A 3 -26.71 9.78 -28.30
C ALA A 3 -26.17 8.55 -27.54
N GLY A 4 -26.17 7.36 -28.17
CA GLY A 4 -25.87 6.10 -27.49
C GLY A 4 -24.40 5.68 -27.47
N ALA A 5 -23.56 6.18 -28.39
CA ALA A 5 -22.17 5.72 -28.50
C ALA A 5 -21.23 6.38 -27.49
N SER A 6 -21.42 7.68 -27.21
CA SER A 6 -20.52 8.45 -26.33
C SER A 6 -20.70 8.15 -24.84
N ALA A 7 -21.88 7.70 -24.41
CA ALA A 7 -22.15 7.30 -23.03
C ALA A 7 -21.48 5.95 -22.69
N VAL A 8 -21.41 5.02 -23.64
CA VAL A 8 -20.80 3.69 -23.47
C VAL A 8 -19.26 3.79 -23.33
N THR A 9 -18.64 4.74 -24.02
CA THR A 9 -17.19 5.00 -23.90
C THR A 9 -16.79 5.70 -22.59
N ALA A 10 -17.67 6.51 -22.01
CA ALA A 10 -17.41 7.10 -20.68
C ALA A 10 -17.58 6.07 -19.54
N GLN A 11 -18.42 5.07 -19.74
CA GLN A 11 -18.67 4.01 -18.74
C GLN A 11 -17.53 3.00 -18.62
N THR A 12 -16.71 2.84 -19.66
CA THR A 12 -15.55 1.93 -19.67
C THR A 12 -14.30 2.49 -18.98
N GLN A 13 -14.17 3.82 -18.84
CA GLN A 13 -13.09 4.42 -18.04
C GLN A 13 -13.26 4.22 -16.52
N ASN A 14 -14.45 3.83 -16.05
CA ASN A 14 -14.76 3.68 -14.62
C ASN A 14 -14.63 2.24 -14.09
N ALA A 15 -14.19 1.28 -14.91
CA ALA A 15 -14.19 -0.15 -14.55
C ALA A 15 -12.87 -0.66 -13.95
N THR A 16 -11.72 -0.11 -14.36
CA THR A 16 -10.42 -0.59 -13.90
C THR A 16 -10.19 -0.20 -12.44
N LEU A 17 -9.83 -1.18 -11.61
CA LEU A 17 -9.50 -0.94 -10.22
C LEU A 17 -8.05 -0.45 -10.12
N ARG A 18 -7.82 0.66 -9.39
CA ARG A 18 -6.50 1.26 -9.20
C ARG A 18 -5.95 0.93 -7.83
N TYR A 19 -4.73 0.44 -7.78
CA TYR A 19 -4.04 0.01 -6.58
C TYR A 19 -2.74 0.78 -6.40
N MET A 20 -2.57 1.45 -5.26
CA MET A 20 -1.33 2.16 -4.93
C MET A 20 -0.51 1.39 -3.89
N PRO A 21 0.64 0.82 -4.28
CA PRO A 21 1.68 0.41 -3.33
C PRO A 21 2.35 1.66 -2.74
N PHE A 22 2.03 2.01 -1.50
CA PHE A 22 2.56 3.21 -0.83
C PHE A 22 3.54 2.84 0.28
N GLY A 23 4.72 3.46 0.30
CA GLY A 23 5.71 3.18 1.35
C GLY A 23 7.06 3.86 1.17
N ASP A 24 8.06 3.29 1.81
CA ASP A 24 9.45 3.71 1.73
C ASP A 24 10.26 2.83 0.75
N SER A 25 11.56 2.64 1.00
CA SER A 25 12.43 1.78 0.21
C SER A 25 12.00 0.31 0.21
N ILE A 26 11.31 -0.16 1.24
CA ILE A 26 10.74 -1.51 1.33
C ILE A 26 9.51 -1.67 0.41
N THR A 27 9.01 -0.58 -0.15
CA THR A 27 8.06 -0.61 -1.28
C THR A 27 8.79 -0.35 -2.60
N GLU A 28 9.70 0.63 -2.64
CA GLU A 28 10.33 1.08 -3.89
C GLU A 28 11.34 0.08 -4.48
N ILE A 29 12.32 -0.38 -3.70
CA ILE A 29 13.54 -1.02 -4.23
C ILE A 29 13.65 -2.50 -3.84
N VAL A 30 12.51 -3.20 -3.92
CA VAL A 30 12.35 -4.63 -3.64
C VAL A 30 11.31 -5.26 -4.59
N CYS A 31 11.12 -6.58 -4.53
CA CYS A 31 10.43 -7.34 -5.57
C CYS A 31 9.09 -7.96 -5.17
N TRP A 32 8.59 -7.77 -3.95
CA TRP A 32 7.25 -8.27 -3.58
C TRP A 32 6.14 -7.75 -4.50
N ARG A 33 6.26 -6.52 -5.04
CA ARG A 33 5.30 -5.95 -6.00
C ARG A 33 5.26 -6.72 -7.32
N SER A 34 6.44 -7.06 -7.86
CA SER A 34 6.54 -7.88 -9.08
C SER A 34 5.96 -9.27 -8.85
N LYS A 35 6.25 -9.89 -7.69
CA LYS A 35 5.68 -11.20 -7.31
C LYS A 35 4.16 -11.14 -7.15
N LEU A 36 3.64 -10.08 -6.53
CA LEU A 36 2.21 -9.83 -6.39
C LEU A 36 1.56 -9.71 -7.77
N TRP A 37 2.09 -8.84 -8.63
CA TRP A 37 1.55 -8.62 -9.97
C TRP A 37 1.46 -9.92 -10.77
N ASN A 38 2.54 -10.72 -10.78
CA ASN A 38 2.54 -12.02 -11.46
C ASN A 38 1.48 -12.97 -10.91
N LYS A 39 1.29 -12.98 -9.58
CA LYS A 39 0.29 -13.83 -8.94
C LYS A 39 -1.15 -13.41 -9.29
N LEU A 40 -1.39 -12.14 -9.60
CA LEU A 40 -2.70 -11.62 -10.02
C LEU A 40 -3.03 -11.96 -11.48
N GLN A 41 -2.04 -12.22 -12.34
CA GLN A 41 -2.26 -12.43 -13.77
C GLN A 41 -3.13 -13.64 -14.12
N THR A 42 -3.21 -14.63 -13.23
CA THR A 42 -4.06 -15.82 -13.42
C THR A 42 -5.40 -15.73 -12.69
N THR A 43 -5.82 -14.53 -12.27
CA THR A 43 -7.06 -14.32 -11.52
C THR A 43 -7.92 -13.24 -12.18
N GLU A 44 -9.11 -12.98 -11.63
CA GLU A 44 -9.96 -11.86 -12.06
C GLU A 44 -9.37 -10.46 -11.81
N TRP A 45 -8.18 -10.40 -11.19
CA TRP A 45 -7.47 -9.18 -10.81
C TRP A 45 -6.33 -8.84 -11.77
N ALA A 46 -6.16 -9.59 -12.87
CA ALA A 46 -5.11 -9.40 -13.86
C ALA A 46 -5.11 -7.99 -14.48
N SER A 47 -6.27 -7.34 -14.52
CA SER A 47 -6.45 -5.99 -15.06
C SER A 47 -6.36 -4.88 -14.01
N VAL A 48 -6.01 -5.17 -12.75
CA VAL A 48 -5.79 -4.13 -11.74
C VAL A 48 -4.61 -3.26 -12.18
N ASP A 49 -4.83 -1.95 -12.19
CA ASP A 49 -3.85 -0.92 -12.57
C ASP A 49 -3.06 -0.53 -11.32
N PHE A 50 -1.74 -0.72 -11.33
CA PHE A 50 -0.92 -0.22 -10.23
C PHE A 50 -0.70 1.27 -10.51
N VAL A 51 -0.75 2.11 -9.47
CA VAL A 51 -0.65 3.56 -9.65
C VAL A 51 0.34 4.16 -8.66
N GLY A 52 1.03 5.20 -9.11
CA GLY A 52 1.96 5.97 -8.29
C GLY A 52 2.97 6.73 -9.14
N SER A 53 3.75 7.62 -8.52
CA SER A 53 4.71 8.46 -9.23
C SER A 53 6.02 7.77 -9.59
N GLY A 54 6.34 6.65 -8.91
CA GLY A 54 7.59 5.91 -9.06
C GLY A 54 7.43 4.64 -9.90
N LYS A 55 8.51 4.27 -10.61
CA LYS A 55 8.64 3.01 -11.37
C LYS A 55 9.87 2.19 -10.97
N THR A 56 10.60 2.66 -9.97
CA THR A 56 11.87 2.07 -9.53
C THR A 56 11.66 0.66 -8.98
N GLU A 57 12.69 -0.16 -9.10
CA GLU A 57 12.82 -1.53 -8.60
C GLU A 57 14.31 -1.88 -8.47
N ASN A 58 14.62 -3.00 -7.81
CA ASN A 58 16.00 -3.47 -7.68
C ASN A 58 16.18 -4.90 -8.22
N ASN A 59 16.42 -4.99 -9.53
CA ASN A 59 16.73 -6.21 -10.26
C ASN A 59 15.69 -7.33 -10.08
N CYS A 60 14.40 -6.99 -10.18
CA CYS A 60 13.31 -7.95 -10.07
C CYS A 60 13.17 -8.88 -11.28
N ARG A 61 14.01 -8.70 -12.31
CA ARG A 61 14.13 -9.49 -13.55
C ARG A 61 12.91 -9.49 -14.47
N ASP A 62 11.73 -9.23 -13.93
CA ASP A 62 10.51 -9.09 -14.68
C ASP A 62 10.40 -7.68 -15.30
N THR A 63 10.32 -7.64 -16.63
CA THR A 63 10.16 -6.39 -17.39
C THR A 63 8.74 -6.13 -17.84
N LYS A 64 7.81 -7.03 -17.53
CA LYS A 64 6.41 -6.96 -17.98
C LYS A 64 5.45 -6.53 -16.88
N TYR A 65 5.83 -6.69 -15.61
CA TYR A 65 4.96 -6.27 -14.52
C TYR A 65 4.76 -4.76 -14.49
N ASP A 66 3.58 -4.36 -14.03
CA ASP A 66 3.26 -2.96 -13.79
C ASP A 66 4.11 -2.43 -12.62
N ARG A 67 4.98 -1.46 -12.92
CA ARG A 67 5.99 -0.97 -12.00
C ARG A 67 5.53 0.20 -11.15
N ASP A 68 4.37 0.75 -11.46
CA ASP A 68 3.87 1.95 -10.80
C ASP A 68 3.71 1.72 -9.30
N ASN A 69 4.24 2.66 -8.53
CA ASN A 69 4.22 2.63 -7.07
C ASN A 69 4.45 4.03 -6.49
N GLU A 70 4.08 4.19 -5.23
CA GLU A 70 4.33 5.39 -4.43
C GLU A 70 5.29 5.05 -3.28
N GLY A 71 6.34 4.28 -3.61
CA GLY A 71 7.46 3.97 -2.72
C GLY A 71 8.55 5.05 -2.85
N HIS A 72 9.05 5.53 -1.72
CA HIS A 72 10.07 6.60 -1.69
C HIS A 72 11.21 6.25 -0.72
N SER A 73 12.34 5.83 -1.26
CA SER A 73 13.51 5.43 -0.47
C SER A 73 13.98 6.53 0.46
N GLY A 74 14.12 6.18 1.73
CA GLY A 74 14.56 7.09 2.78
C GLY A 74 13.48 8.03 3.33
N PHE A 75 12.25 8.01 2.80
CA PHE A 75 11.20 8.91 3.29
C PHE A 75 10.62 8.43 4.62
N LEU A 76 10.26 9.39 5.47
CA LEU A 76 9.63 9.18 6.77
C LEU A 76 8.12 9.39 6.66
N ALA A 77 7.34 8.61 7.41
CA ALA A 77 5.89 8.78 7.50
C ALA A 77 5.53 10.20 8.00
N ILE A 78 6.26 10.67 9.02
CA ILE A 78 6.06 11.99 9.63
C ILE A 78 6.27 13.11 8.60
N ASP A 79 7.32 13.02 7.78
CA ASP A 79 7.62 14.03 6.78
C ASP A 79 6.58 14.04 5.66
N ILE A 80 6.19 12.86 5.16
CA ILE A 80 5.15 12.73 4.13
C ILE A 80 3.84 13.37 4.62
N ALA A 81 3.44 13.06 5.86
CA ALA A 81 2.23 13.58 6.47
C ALA A 81 2.27 15.11 6.60
N ASN A 82 3.34 15.64 7.20
CA ASN A 82 3.50 17.07 7.49
C ASN A 82 3.62 17.91 6.22
N LYS A 83 4.35 17.42 5.22
CA LYS A 83 4.53 18.08 3.92
C LYS A 83 3.34 17.85 2.97
N LYS A 84 2.33 17.08 3.40
CA LYS A 84 1.13 16.72 2.62
C LYS A 84 1.47 16.13 1.25
N GLN A 85 2.56 15.38 1.15
CA GLN A 85 3.04 14.85 -0.14
C GLN A 85 2.01 13.88 -0.75
N LEU A 86 1.38 13.05 0.09
CA LEU A 86 0.37 12.08 -0.35
C LEU A 86 -0.86 12.73 -0.99
N VAL A 87 -1.20 13.97 -0.61
CA VAL A 87 -2.32 14.71 -1.24
C VAL A 87 -2.03 14.94 -2.72
N GLY A 88 -0.82 15.41 -3.06
CA GLY A 88 -0.43 15.64 -4.45
C GLY A 88 -0.26 14.35 -5.25
N TRP A 89 0.22 13.28 -4.60
CA TRP A 89 0.34 11.96 -5.22
C TRP A 89 -1.02 11.36 -5.57
N LEU A 90 -1.97 11.37 -4.64
CA LEU A 90 -3.33 10.88 -4.91
C LEU A 90 -4.07 11.73 -5.94
N GLN A 91 -3.84 13.05 -5.98
CA GLN A 91 -4.42 13.90 -7.04
C GLN A 91 -3.96 13.50 -8.44
N LYS A 92 -2.67 13.15 -8.60
CA LYS A 92 -2.11 12.74 -9.90
C LYS A 92 -2.39 11.27 -10.23
N ASN A 93 -2.37 10.42 -9.22
CA ASN A 93 -2.49 8.96 -9.30
C ASN A 93 -3.59 8.50 -8.34
N PRO A 94 -4.88 8.71 -8.66
CA PRO A 94 -5.95 8.40 -7.73
C PRO A 94 -6.07 6.89 -7.49
N ALA A 95 -6.31 6.48 -6.26
CA ALA A 95 -6.34 5.07 -5.86
C ALA A 95 -7.70 4.65 -5.29
N ASP A 96 -8.07 3.40 -5.56
CA ASP A 96 -9.24 2.75 -4.98
C ASP A 96 -8.83 1.85 -3.80
N VAL A 97 -7.65 1.24 -3.91
CA VAL A 97 -7.00 0.45 -2.86
C VAL A 97 -5.59 0.97 -2.63
N ILE A 98 -5.16 1.06 -1.37
CA ILE A 98 -3.81 1.48 -1.01
C ILE A 98 -3.23 0.54 0.06
N THR A 99 -2.00 0.09 -0.15
CA THR A 99 -1.22 -0.60 0.90
C THR A 99 -0.20 0.36 1.46
N MET A 100 -0.05 0.42 2.79
CA MET A 100 0.91 1.29 3.46
C MET A 100 1.92 0.48 4.27
N HIS A 101 3.21 0.62 3.95
CA HIS A 101 4.34 0.14 4.74
C HIS A 101 5.33 1.29 4.96
N LEU A 102 5.27 1.93 6.12
CA LEU A 102 6.06 3.11 6.49
C LEU A 102 6.46 3.06 7.96
N GLY A 103 7.47 3.83 8.35
CA GLY A 103 7.92 3.92 9.76
C GLY A 103 9.32 3.37 9.99
N THR A 104 9.87 2.60 9.04
CA THR A 104 11.25 2.09 9.11
C THR A 104 12.24 3.25 9.21
N ASN A 105 12.12 4.25 8.33
CA ASN A 105 13.03 5.40 8.33
C ASN A 105 12.81 6.33 9.53
N ASP A 106 11.57 6.46 10.01
CA ASP A 106 11.28 7.24 11.22
C ASP A 106 12.05 6.66 12.41
N ILE A 107 12.12 5.33 12.53
CA ILE A 107 12.90 4.62 13.55
C ILE A 107 14.41 4.72 13.29
N VAL A 108 14.86 4.30 12.11
CA VAL A 108 16.29 4.07 11.84
C VAL A 108 17.06 5.37 11.66
N GLN A 109 16.50 6.34 10.92
CA GLN A 109 17.22 7.57 10.57
C GLN A 109 17.10 8.65 11.64
N GLN A 110 15.93 8.76 12.27
CA GLN A 110 15.63 9.88 13.17
C GLN A 110 15.16 9.46 14.57
N ASN A 111 15.16 8.16 14.87
CA ASN A 111 14.86 7.64 16.20
C ASN A 111 13.52 8.14 16.77
N LYS A 112 12.52 8.39 15.90
CA LYS A 112 11.25 9.02 16.24
C LYS A 112 10.47 8.19 17.27
N ALA A 113 9.65 8.88 18.06
CA ALA A 113 8.78 8.22 19.02
C ALA A 113 7.63 7.50 18.31
N THR A 114 7.23 6.34 18.83
CA THR A 114 6.10 5.57 18.30
C THR A 114 4.82 6.42 18.21
N THR A 115 4.58 7.28 19.19
CA THR A 115 3.41 8.18 19.22
C THR A 115 3.38 9.14 18.03
N ASP A 116 4.54 9.65 17.61
CA ASP A 116 4.63 10.60 16.49
C ASP A 116 4.37 9.89 15.15
N ILE A 117 4.88 8.67 15.00
CA ILE A 117 4.65 7.84 13.83
C ILE A 117 3.16 7.49 13.70
N ILE A 118 2.50 7.13 14.81
CA ILE A 118 1.06 6.84 14.83
C ILE A 118 0.22 8.10 14.54
N ALA A 119 0.63 9.28 15.02
CA ALA A 119 -0.02 10.54 14.66
C ALA A 119 0.14 10.85 13.16
N ALA A 120 1.30 10.57 12.58
CA ALA A 120 1.52 10.68 11.14
C ALA A 120 0.63 9.71 10.36
N PHE A 121 0.52 8.44 10.78
CA PHE A 121 -0.39 7.48 10.15
C PHE A 121 -1.84 7.98 10.17
N THR A 122 -2.29 8.53 11.29
CA THR A 122 -3.64 9.13 11.40
C THR A 122 -3.85 10.23 10.36
N THR A 123 -2.85 11.10 10.19
CA THR A 123 -2.87 12.16 9.19
C THR A 123 -2.89 11.59 7.77
N LEU A 124 -2.11 10.56 7.48
CA LEU A 124 -2.07 9.90 6.17
C LEU A 124 -3.41 9.23 5.84
N ILE A 125 -4.02 8.51 6.78
CA ILE A 125 -5.37 7.93 6.60
C ILE A 125 -6.40 9.02 6.33
N LYS A 126 -6.33 10.16 7.04
CA LYS A 126 -7.20 11.30 6.75
C LYS A 126 -6.99 11.82 5.32
N GLN A 127 -5.75 12.01 4.88
CA GLN A 127 -5.44 12.48 3.52
C GLN A 127 -5.96 11.50 2.45
N MET A 128 -5.82 10.19 2.67
CA MET A 128 -6.39 9.16 1.80
C MET A 128 -7.91 9.29 1.67
N ARG A 129 -8.61 9.46 2.80
CA ARG A 129 -10.07 9.57 2.85
C ARG A 129 -10.61 10.91 2.36
N ASP A 130 -9.88 12.00 2.58
CA ASP A 130 -10.21 13.32 2.02
C ASP A 130 -10.18 13.28 0.48
N HIS A 131 -9.29 12.47 -0.11
CA HIS A 131 -9.22 12.26 -1.55
C HIS A 131 -10.28 11.28 -2.07
N ASN A 132 -10.43 10.12 -1.40
CA ASN A 132 -11.43 9.11 -1.73
C ASN A 132 -12.06 8.59 -0.42
N PRO A 133 -13.27 9.06 -0.04
CA PRO A 133 -13.93 8.66 1.20
C PRO A 133 -14.20 7.16 1.32
N LYS A 134 -14.13 6.42 0.21
CA LYS A 134 -14.42 4.99 0.11
C LYS A 134 -13.16 4.13 -0.11
N ILE A 135 -11.97 4.72 -0.04
CA ILE A 135 -10.70 4.03 -0.28
C ILE A 135 -10.53 2.82 0.65
N LYS A 136 -10.03 1.72 0.11
CA LYS A 136 -9.78 0.47 0.84
C LYS A 136 -8.31 0.43 1.25
N ILE A 137 -8.04 0.28 2.53
CA ILE A 137 -6.69 0.50 3.07
C ILE A 137 -6.17 -0.80 3.68
N VAL A 138 -4.93 -1.16 3.35
CA VAL A 138 -4.21 -2.26 4.02
C VAL A 138 -2.95 -1.69 4.66
N VAL A 139 -2.83 -1.78 5.97
CA VAL A 139 -1.66 -1.27 6.72
C VAL A 139 -0.80 -2.44 7.17
N ALA A 140 0.49 -2.39 6.90
CA ALA A 140 1.42 -3.39 7.39
C ALA A 140 1.94 -3.04 8.80
N GLN A 141 2.02 -4.03 9.68
CA GLN A 141 3.09 -4.07 10.66
C GLN A 141 4.43 -4.13 9.93
N ILE A 142 5.47 -3.55 10.49
CA ILE A 142 6.78 -3.41 9.86
C ILE A 142 7.58 -4.71 10.02
N ILE A 143 8.30 -5.11 8.97
CA ILE A 143 9.21 -6.27 9.01
C ILE A 143 10.30 -6.09 10.08
N PRO A 144 10.85 -7.19 10.65
CA PRO A 144 11.97 -7.11 11.57
C PRO A 144 13.22 -6.55 10.88
N LEU A 145 14.01 -5.79 11.63
CA LEU A 145 15.29 -5.25 11.18
C LEU A 145 16.44 -6.06 11.79
N GLY A 146 17.36 -6.53 10.95
CA GLY A 146 18.64 -7.10 11.36
C GLY A 146 19.74 -6.04 11.53
N LEU A 147 19.45 -4.79 11.16
CA LEU A 147 20.33 -3.65 11.36
C LEU A 147 20.25 -3.11 12.80
N GLY A 148 21.41 -2.99 13.44
CA GLY A 148 21.55 -2.33 14.75
C GLY A 148 20.63 -2.89 15.84
N ASN A 149 20.27 -2.06 16.80
CA ASN A 149 19.35 -2.42 17.89
C ASN A 149 17.98 -1.72 17.74
N TYR A 150 17.44 -1.70 16.51
CA TYR A 150 16.17 -1.03 16.20
C TYR A 150 14.94 -1.94 16.29
N ASN A 151 15.13 -3.26 16.32
CA ASN A 151 14.02 -4.22 16.27
C ASN A 151 13.06 -4.09 17.46
N SER A 152 13.53 -3.68 18.64
CA SER A 152 12.66 -3.40 19.80
C SER A 152 11.71 -2.22 19.55
N LYS A 153 12.16 -1.18 18.81
CA LYS A 153 11.30 -0.06 18.39
C LYS A 153 10.30 -0.47 17.32
N VAL A 154 10.71 -1.34 16.40
CA VAL A 154 9.79 -1.96 15.42
C VAL A 154 8.68 -2.72 16.14
N GLN A 155 9.02 -3.54 17.14
CA GLN A 155 8.03 -4.25 17.96
C GLN A 155 7.08 -3.28 18.69
N GLN A 156 7.60 -2.18 19.25
CA GLN A 156 6.76 -1.16 19.89
C GLN A 156 5.79 -0.49 18.90
N LEU A 157 6.27 -0.15 17.69
CA LEU A 157 5.41 0.39 16.64
C LEU A 157 4.35 -0.62 16.20
N ASN A 158 4.73 -1.87 15.95
CA ASN A 158 3.82 -2.93 15.55
C ASN A 158 2.72 -3.20 16.58
N ALA A 159 3.07 -3.15 17.87
CA ALA A 159 2.11 -3.27 18.97
C ALA A 159 1.10 -2.11 19.01
N ALA A 160 1.50 -0.91 18.56
CA ALA A 160 0.63 0.25 18.48
C ALA A 160 -0.27 0.28 17.24
N ILE A 161 0.17 -0.30 16.11
CA ILE A 161 -0.56 -0.27 14.83
C ILE A 161 -1.92 -0.95 14.93
N THR A 162 -2.02 -2.13 15.54
CA THR A 162 -3.29 -2.89 15.59
C THR A 162 -4.41 -2.15 16.33
N PRO A 163 -4.24 -1.73 17.60
CA PRO A 163 -5.29 -0.99 18.30
C PRO A 163 -5.58 0.37 17.65
N TRP A 164 -4.56 1.05 17.11
CA TRP A 164 -4.77 2.30 16.35
C TRP A 164 -5.64 2.08 15.11
N ALA A 165 -5.36 1.04 14.32
CA ALA A 165 -6.11 0.76 13.10
C ALA A 165 -7.58 0.43 13.39
N VAL A 166 -7.86 -0.28 14.50
CA VAL A 166 -9.24 -0.53 14.96
C VAL A 166 -9.97 0.79 15.23
N GLN A 167 -9.32 1.75 15.90
CA GLN A 167 -9.91 3.07 16.17
C GLN A 167 -10.15 3.88 14.89
N GLN A 168 -9.28 3.74 13.89
CA GLN A 168 -9.40 4.45 12.61
C GLN A 168 -10.35 3.76 11.63
N ASN A 169 -10.73 2.51 11.85
CA ASN A 169 -11.51 1.72 10.90
C ASN A 169 -12.93 2.25 10.70
N SER A 170 -13.46 2.17 9.48
CA SER A 170 -14.86 2.52 9.18
C SER A 170 -15.46 1.57 8.14
N THR A 171 -16.80 1.53 8.08
CA THR A 171 -17.51 0.70 7.09
C THR A 171 -17.23 1.14 5.66
N ASP A 172 -17.21 2.45 5.40
CA ASP A 172 -17.04 3.00 4.06
C ASP A 172 -15.59 2.93 3.57
N SER A 173 -14.63 3.05 4.48
CA SER A 173 -13.18 3.00 4.21
C SER A 173 -12.50 2.06 5.21
N PRO A 174 -12.67 0.73 5.02
CA PRO A 174 -12.10 -0.26 5.91
C PRO A 174 -10.57 -0.28 5.86
N ILE A 175 -9.98 -0.55 7.02
CA ILE A 175 -8.56 -0.78 7.24
C ILE A 175 -8.37 -2.25 7.63
N TRP A 176 -7.52 -2.96 6.89
CA TRP A 176 -7.02 -4.27 7.28
C TRP A 176 -5.55 -4.17 7.68
N VAL A 177 -5.20 -4.69 8.85
CA VAL A 177 -3.80 -4.79 9.29
C VAL A 177 -3.25 -6.14 8.84
N VAL A 178 -2.04 -6.16 8.27
CA VAL A 178 -1.29 -7.37 7.98
C VAL A 178 -0.03 -7.45 8.83
N ASP A 179 0.26 -8.65 9.32
CA ASP A 179 1.46 -8.94 10.11
C ASP A 179 2.61 -9.36 9.17
N GLN A 180 3.44 -8.39 8.78
CA GLN A 180 4.68 -8.69 8.04
C GLN A 180 5.84 -9.09 8.97
N TYR A 181 5.62 -9.08 10.28
CA TYR A 181 6.66 -9.33 11.27
C TYR A 181 6.84 -10.83 11.54
N THR A 182 5.74 -11.52 11.84
CA THR A 182 5.76 -12.94 12.21
C THR A 182 6.20 -13.81 11.03
N GLY A 183 7.18 -14.69 11.26
CA GLY A 183 7.73 -15.58 10.23
C GLY A 183 8.78 -14.93 9.31
N PHE A 184 9.07 -13.64 9.52
CA PHE A 184 10.15 -12.92 8.86
C PHE A 184 11.38 -12.84 9.77
N SER A 185 12.57 -12.94 9.18
CA SER A 185 13.86 -12.86 9.87
C SER A 185 14.63 -11.65 9.37
N GLY A 186 14.83 -10.67 10.24
CA GLY A 186 15.54 -9.44 9.87
C GLY A 186 16.99 -9.65 9.41
N SER A 187 17.61 -10.79 9.73
CA SER A 187 18.98 -11.14 9.33
C SER A 187 19.08 -12.05 8.10
N SER A 188 18.12 -12.96 7.88
CA SER A 188 18.17 -13.93 6.77
C SER A 188 17.26 -13.58 5.61
N ASP A 189 16.19 -12.83 5.84
CA ASP A 189 15.25 -12.41 4.81
C ASP A 189 15.52 -10.98 4.30
N ASN A 190 16.45 -10.24 4.93
CA ASN A 190 16.94 -8.95 4.44
C ASN A 190 18.37 -9.09 3.88
N ARG A 191 18.65 -8.37 2.78
CA ARG A 191 19.98 -8.38 2.13
C ARG A 191 21.03 -7.51 2.84
N ASP A 192 20.58 -6.50 3.58
CA ASP A 192 21.44 -5.52 4.27
C ASP A 192 20.97 -5.25 5.71
N GLY A 193 20.14 -6.13 6.26
CA GLY A 193 19.51 -5.97 7.57
C GLY A 193 18.28 -5.05 7.59
N VAL A 194 17.92 -4.41 6.47
CA VAL A 194 16.73 -3.55 6.35
C VAL A 194 15.83 -4.00 5.21
N HIS A 195 16.39 -4.20 4.02
CA HIS A 195 15.60 -4.42 2.81
C HIS A 195 15.50 -5.92 2.48
N PRO A 196 14.30 -6.41 2.15
CA PRO A 196 14.10 -7.78 1.71
C PRO A 196 15.07 -8.25 0.61
N ASN A 197 15.48 -9.51 0.71
CA ASN A 197 16.00 -10.30 -0.40
C ASN A 197 14.86 -11.08 -1.08
N ASP A 198 15.15 -11.93 -2.07
CA ASP A 198 14.11 -12.67 -2.80
C ASP A 198 13.21 -13.56 -1.91
N GLY A 199 13.80 -14.17 -0.87
CA GLY A 199 13.07 -14.96 0.12
C GLY A 199 12.16 -14.09 0.98
N GLY A 200 12.67 -12.95 1.46
CA GLY A 200 11.89 -11.94 2.16
C GLY A 200 10.75 -11.36 1.31
N ASP A 201 11.01 -11.04 0.04
CA ASP A 201 10.00 -10.56 -0.90
C ASP A 201 8.87 -11.58 -1.11
N THR A 202 9.23 -12.87 -1.19
CA THR A 202 8.25 -13.96 -1.27
C THR A 202 7.38 -14.01 -0.02
N LYS A 203 7.97 -13.91 1.18
CA LYS A 203 7.23 -13.88 2.44
C LYS A 203 6.30 -12.67 2.53
N MET A 204 6.81 -11.48 2.21
CA MET A 204 6.02 -10.26 2.21
C MET A 204 4.84 -10.33 1.26
N MET A 205 5.06 -10.80 0.03
CA MET A 205 4.00 -10.98 -0.95
C MET A 205 2.92 -11.94 -0.45
N ASN A 206 3.31 -13.08 0.16
CA ASN A 206 2.35 -14.05 0.68
C ASN A 206 1.46 -13.49 1.79
N VAL A 207 1.99 -12.61 2.64
CA VAL A 207 1.23 -11.91 3.68
C VAL A 207 0.33 -10.83 3.08
N TRP A 208 0.84 -10.06 2.11
CA TRP A 208 0.09 -9.00 1.43
C TRP A 208 -1.11 -9.54 0.65
N TYR A 209 -0.89 -10.61 -0.13
CA TYR A 209 -1.83 -11.10 -1.13
C TYR A 209 -3.27 -11.30 -0.64
N PRO A 210 -3.56 -12.05 0.45
CA PRO A 210 -4.94 -12.27 0.88
C PRO A 210 -5.67 -10.98 1.28
N ALA A 211 -4.97 -10.05 1.93
CA ALA A 211 -5.57 -8.78 2.35
C ALA A 211 -5.80 -7.83 1.16
N ILE A 212 -4.86 -7.80 0.21
CA ILE A 212 -5.00 -7.02 -1.03
C ILE A 212 -6.18 -7.53 -1.86
N VAL A 213 -6.29 -8.84 -2.08
CA VAL A 213 -7.41 -9.43 -2.83
C VAL A 213 -8.75 -9.13 -2.13
N LYS A 214 -8.80 -9.20 -0.79
CA LYS A 214 -9.98 -8.81 -0.02
C LYS A 214 -10.34 -7.33 -0.23
N ALA A 215 -9.35 -6.45 -0.22
CA ALA A 215 -9.55 -5.02 -0.48
C ALA A 215 -10.02 -4.77 -1.91
N PHE A 216 -9.49 -5.51 -2.90
CA PHE A 216 -9.93 -5.44 -4.29
C PHE A 216 -11.38 -5.86 -4.46
N ALA A 217 -11.81 -6.95 -3.83
CA ALA A 217 -13.21 -7.37 -3.82
C ALA A 217 -14.14 -6.29 -3.23
N ALA A 218 -13.74 -5.68 -2.10
CA ALA A 218 -14.50 -4.60 -1.49
C ALA A 218 -14.60 -3.35 -2.38
N ALA A 219 -13.50 -2.97 -3.04
CA ALA A 219 -13.47 -1.83 -3.95
C ALA A 219 -14.26 -2.08 -5.24
N LYS A 220 -14.15 -3.28 -5.82
CA LYS A 220 -14.94 -3.70 -7.00
C LYS A 220 -16.45 -3.64 -6.69
N ALA A 221 -16.87 -4.19 -5.55
CA ALA A 221 -18.26 -4.11 -5.11
C ALA A 221 -18.76 -2.66 -4.96
N GLU A 222 -17.91 -1.77 -4.44
CA GLU A 222 -18.23 -0.35 -4.30
C GLU A 222 -18.40 0.38 -5.65
N LYS A 223 -17.51 0.10 -6.61
CA LYS A 223 -17.62 0.64 -7.97
C LYS A 223 -18.87 0.14 -8.68
N THR A 224 -19.20 -1.15 -8.55
CA THR A 224 -20.42 -1.73 -9.15
C THR A 224 -21.69 -1.08 -8.60
N LYS A 225 -21.79 -0.87 -7.28
CA LYS A 225 -22.93 -0.17 -6.67
C LYS A 225 -23.09 1.24 -7.23
N THR A 226 -21.98 1.97 -7.29
CA THR A 226 -21.96 3.35 -7.81
C THR A 226 -22.43 3.39 -9.28
N ALA A 227 -21.97 2.46 -10.11
CA ALA A 227 -22.37 2.37 -11.52
C ALA A 227 -23.88 2.11 -11.69
N ILE A 228 -24.49 1.25 -10.86
CA ILE A 228 -25.93 0.97 -10.90
C ILE A 228 -26.75 2.21 -10.53
N THR A 229 -26.32 2.97 -9.51
CA THR A 229 -27.00 4.20 -9.08
C THR A 229 -27.03 5.29 -10.14
N PHE A 230 -26.03 5.35 -11.03
CA PHE A 230 -25.99 6.34 -12.12
C PHE A 230 -26.77 5.92 -13.38
N THR A 231 -27.25 4.68 -13.46
CA THR A 231 -27.99 4.15 -14.61
C THR A 231 -29.50 4.00 -14.37
N ALA A 232 -29.97 4.22 -13.14
CA ALA A 232 -31.39 4.18 -12.75
C ALA A 232 -31.96 5.60 -12.69
#